data_AF-A0A5P2CWE7-F1
#
_entry.id   AF-A0A5P2CWE7-F1
#
_cell.length_a   1.000
_cell.length_b   1.000
_cell.length_c   1.000
_cell.angle_alpha   90.00
_cell.angle_beta   90.00
_cell.angle_gamma   90.00
#
_symmetry.space_group_name_H-M   'P 1'
#
loop_
_entity.id
_entity.type
_entity.pdbx_description
1 polymer ?
#
loop_
_entity_poly.entity_id
_entity_poly.type
_entity_poly.pdbx_seq_one_letter_code
_entity_poly.pdbx_strand_id
1 'polypeptide(L)'
;MIAMRALLAVLLVGAGLSGCSLLPGFETCEGTGPARAELDELPALALRPEGAVPVEGPWAGSSCVDDTAGAWLTADRLYAYRGTREDVLEYYGRAAPAAGWRPVRDLDTGPDGRAAVFCFESADRPSITLAFDSPEALQEIYAVKPDPGALPGPDDARTWFWWSAEAEPDGSRMSC
;
A
#
# COMPACT_ATOMS: atom_id res chain seq x y z
N MET A 1 36.41 -20.42 -51.48
CA MET A 1 35.06 -20.00 -51.05
C MET A 1 34.55 -20.77 -49.80
N ILE A 2 35.42 -21.18 -48.87
CA ILE A 2 35.01 -21.88 -47.63
C ILE A 2 35.33 -21.02 -46.39
N ALA A 3 36.44 -20.26 -46.42
CA ALA A 3 36.84 -19.36 -45.33
C ALA A 3 35.87 -18.17 -45.09
N MET A 4 35.22 -17.67 -46.14
CA MET A 4 34.31 -16.51 -46.03
C MET A 4 32.94 -16.87 -45.42
N ARG A 5 32.54 -18.15 -45.47
CA ARG A 5 31.29 -18.64 -44.84
C ARG A 5 31.45 -18.92 -43.34
N ALA A 6 32.65 -19.28 -42.90
CA ALA A 6 32.92 -19.54 -41.49
C ALA A 6 32.95 -18.25 -40.64
N LEU A 7 33.44 -17.14 -41.20
CA LEU A 7 33.53 -15.87 -40.47
C LEU A 7 32.17 -15.24 -40.17
N LEU A 8 31.20 -15.37 -41.09
CA LEU A 8 29.84 -14.86 -40.90
C LEU A 8 29.06 -15.63 -39.83
N ALA A 9 29.26 -16.93 -39.71
CA ALA A 9 28.60 -17.76 -38.69
C ALA A 9 29.07 -17.43 -37.27
N VAL A 10 30.36 -17.09 -37.09
CA VAL A 10 30.91 -16.73 -35.77
C VAL A 10 30.45 -15.34 -35.32
N LEU A 11 30.28 -14.39 -36.25
CA LEU A 11 29.78 -13.05 -35.93
C LEU A 11 28.29 -13.02 -35.56
N LEU A 12 27.47 -13.91 -36.14
CA LEU A 12 26.04 -13.99 -35.86
C LEU A 12 25.71 -14.63 -34.50
N VAL A 13 26.57 -15.51 -33.98
CA VAL A 13 26.36 -16.14 -32.65
C VAL A 13 26.85 -15.22 -31.52
N GLY A 14 27.85 -14.35 -31.78
CA GLY A 14 28.37 -13.41 -30.79
C GLY A 14 27.43 -12.22 -30.48
N ALA A 15 26.56 -11.84 -31.42
CA ALA A 15 25.61 -10.73 -31.24
C ALA A 15 24.24 -11.17 -30.68
N GLY A 16 23.98 -12.49 -30.56
CA GLY A 16 22.71 -13.02 -30.06
C GLY A 16 22.66 -13.22 -28.54
N LEU A 17 23.81 -13.21 -27.85
CA LEU A 17 23.91 -13.51 -26.41
C LEU A 17 23.99 -12.26 -25.51
N SER A 18 24.08 -11.07 -26.09
CA SER A 18 23.96 -9.79 -25.36
C SER A 18 22.53 -9.22 -25.41
N GLY A 19 21.54 -10.06 -25.78
CA GLY A 19 20.12 -9.70 -25.95
C GLY A 19 19.27 -9.70 -24.68
N CYS A 20 19.88 -9.66 -23.49
CA CYS A 20 19.15 -9.48 -22.23
C CYS A 20 19.79 -8.33 -21.45
N SER A 21 18.97 -7.48 -20.82
CA SER A 21 19.34 -6.32 -19.99
C SER A 21 19.47 -4.96 -20.69
N LEU A 22 18.70 -4.69 -21.74
CA LEU A 22 18.41 -3.30 -22.17
C LEU A 22 16.96 -2.86 -21.89
N LEU A 23 16.17 -3.71 -21.23
CA LEU A 23 14.97 -3.23 -20.56
C LEU A 23 15.42 -2.63 -19.22
N PRO A 24 14.95 -1.43 -18.82
CA PRO A 24 15.12 -1.00 -17.45
C PRO A 24 14.65 -2.15 -16.55
N GLY A 25 15.48 -2.54 -15.58
CA GLY A 25 15.06 -3.54 -14.59
C GLY A 25 13.75 -3.05 -14.00
N PHE A 26 12.78 -3.96 -13.84
CA PHE A 26 11.64 -3.65 -12.98
C PHE A 26 12.20 -3.23 -11.63
N GLU A 27 11.67 -2.16 -11.06
CA GLU A 27 12.06 -1.77 -9.72
C GLU A 27 11.74 -2.94 -8.79
N THR A 28 12.67 -3.24 -7.90
CA THR A 28 12.57 -4.35 -6.94
C THR A 28 12.60 -3.78 -5.53
N CYS A 29 12.26 -4.61 -4.54
CA CYS A 29 12.41 -4.24 -3.14
C CYS A 29 13.88 -4.15 -2.65
N GLU A 30 14.87 -4.35 -3.52
CA GLU A 30 16.28 -4.29 -3.12
C GLU A 30 16.70 -2.86 -2.80
N GLY A 31 17.23 -2.65 -1.60
CA GLY A 31 17.75 -1.34 -1.19
C GLY A 31 16.72 -0.33 -0.68
N THR A 32 15.43 -0.69 -0.62
CA THR A 32 14.34 0.23 -0.21
C THR A 32 14.27 0.52 1.30
N GLY A 33 15.16 -0.08 2.10
CA GLY A 33 15.12 0.00 3.57
C GLY A 33 14.96 1.41 4.16
N PRO A 34 15.76 2.42 3.73
CA PRO A 34 15.63 3.79 4.20
C PRO A 34 14.29 4.44 3.83
N ALA A 35 13.87 4.35 2.56
CA ALA A 35 12.61 4.90 2.09
C ALA A 35 11.41 4.25 2.79
N ARG A 36 11.48 2.93 3.03
CA ARG A 36 10.48 2.18 3.76
C ARG A 36 10.36 2.64 5.23
N ALA A 37 11.48 2.90 5.90
CA ALA A 37 11.47 3.44 7.26
C ALA A 37 10.89 4.86 7.32
N GLU A 38 11.23 5.71 6.36
CA GLU A 38 10.67 7.06 6.25
C GLU A 38 9.15 7.02 6.02
N LEU A 39 8.68 6.10 5.18
CA LEU A 39 7.25 5.90 4.95
C LEU A 39 6.50 5.49 6.23
N ASP A 40 7.09 4.60 7.04
CA ASP A 40 6.47 4.15 8.31
C ASP A 40 6.34 5.27 9.34
N GLU A 41 7.26 6.23 9.31
CA GLU A 41 7.32 7.38 10.21
C GLU A 41 6.45 8.56 9.73
N LEU A 42 5.73 8.41 8.61
CA LEU A 42 4.90 9.47 8.06
C LEU A 42 3.86 9.94 9.10
N PRO A 43 3.87 11.22 9.52
CA PRO A 43 2.99 11.70 10.59
C PRO A 43 1.49 11.51 10.31
N ALA A 44 1.11 11.46 9.02
CA ALA A 44 -0.26 11.21 8.62
C ALA A 44 -0.78 9.83 9.05
N LEU A 45 0.08 8.82 9.18
CA LEU A 45 -0.30 7.46 9.64
C LEU A 45 -0.76 7.43 11.10
N ALA A 46 -0.42 8.47 11.88
CA ALA A 46 -0.91 8.63 13.25
C ALA A 46 -2.34 9.20 13.33
N LEU A 47 -2.89 9.72 12.23
CA LEU A 47 -4.26 10.23 12.18
C LEU A 47 -5.25 9.08 12.39
N ARG A 48 -6.15 9.24 13.35
CA ARG A 48 -7.25 8.32 13.62
C ARG A 48 -8.37 9.00 14.40
N PRO A 49 -9.62 8.56 14.23
CA PRO A 49 -10.72 8.95 15.11
C PRO A 49 -10.39 8.69 16.59
N GLU A 50 -10.88 9.55 17.47
CA GLU A 50 -10.74 9.33 18.91
C GLU A 50 -11.43 8.01 19.31
N GLY A 51 -10.73 7.17 20.08
CA GLY A 51 -11.22 5.85 20.48
C GLY A 51 -11.01 4.74 19.45
N ALA A 52 -10.43 5.02 18.28
CA ALA A 52 -9.89 3.98 17.39
C ALA A 52 -8.62 3.37 18.01
N VAL A 53 -8.60 2.05 18.14
CA VAL A 53 -7.52 1.29 18.79
C VAL A 53 -6.68 0.60 17.71
N PRO A 54 -5.35 0.79 17.68
CA PRO A 54 -4.50 0.09 16.73
C PRO A 54 -4.51 -1.40 17.00
N VAL A 55 -4.55 -2.17 15.93
CA VAL A 55 -4.46 -3.62 15.97
C VAL A 55 -3.04 -3.98 15.53
N GLU A 56 -2.36 -4.78 16.35
CA GLU A 56 -0.99 -5.20 16.06
C GLU A 56 -1.01 -6.48 15.22
N GLY A 57 -0.01 -6.63 14.34
CA GLY A 57 0.09 -7.81 13.48
C GLY A 57 1.28 -7.74 12.52
N PRO A 58 1.57 -8.83 11.80
CA PRO A 58 2.68 -8.89 10.85
C PRO A 58 2.47 -8.03 9.60
N TRP A 59 1.22 -7.61 9.34
CA TRP A 59 0.84 -6.69 8.27
C TRP A 59 0.90 -5.23 8.72
N ALA A 60 1.08 -4.94 10.01
CA ALA A 60 1.21 -3.58 10.51
C ALA A 60 2.64 -3.08 10.29
N GLY A 61 2.77 -1.79 10.01
CA GLY A 61 4.06 -1.18 9.73
C GLY A 61 4.36 -1.13 8.24
N SER A 62 5.61 -0.83 7.91
CA SER A 62 6.04 -0.69 6.53
C SER A 62 6.53 -1.99 5.88
N SER A 63 6.12 -2.22 4.65
CA SER A 63 6.52 -3.34 3.82
C SER A 63 6.91 -2.89 2.41
N CYS A 64 7.47 -3.81 1.63
CA CYS A 64 7.63 -3.60 0.19
C CYS A 64 6.99 -4.79 -0.51
N VAL A 65 6.06 -4.49 -1.41
CA VAL A 65 5.40 -5.47 -2.26
C VAL A 65 6.17 -5.50 -3.57
N ASP A 66 6.46 -6.70 -4.06
CA ASP A 66 7.13 -6.94 -5.35
C ASP A 66 6.37 -8.08 -6.02
N ASP A 67 5.53 -7.74 -6.99
CA ASP A 67 4.70 -8.69 -7.72
C ASP A 67 4.72 -8.43 -9.24
N THR A 68 3.83 -9.09 -9.97
CA THR A 68 3.77 -8.94 -11.44
C THR A 68 3.41 -7.53 -11.93
N ALA A 69 2.88 -6.66 -11.06
CA ALA A 69 2.57 -5.27 -11.34
C ALA A 69 3.74 -4.31 -11.05
N GLY A 70 4.83 -4.79 -10.44
CA GLY A 70 6.01 -4.02 -10.07
C GLY A 70 6.29 -4.07 -8.57
N ALA A 71 7.21 -3.22 -8.12
CA ALA A 71 7.48 -3.03 -6.70
C ALA A 71 6.94 -1.70 -6.20
N TRP A 72 6.46 -1.69 -4.96
CA TRP A 72 6.07 -0.48 -4.26
C TRP A 72 6.17 -0.64 -2.75
N LEU A 73 6.19 0.48 -2.03
CA LEU A 73 6.22 0.52 -0.59
C LEU A 73 4.81 0.72 -0.04
N THR A 74 4.51 0.02 1.05
CA THR A 74 3.31 0.25 1.87
C THR A 74 3.70 0.54 3.30
N ALA A 75 2.89 1.31 4.01
CA ALA A 75 2.93 1.40 5.47
C ALA A 75 1.51 1.40 6.03
N ASP A 76 1.18 0.34 6.74
CA ASP A 76 -0.20 -0.03 7.05
C ASP A 76 -0.51 0.13 8.53
N ARG A 77 -1.71 0.64 8.83
CA ARG A 77 -2.30 0.69 10.18
C ARG A 77 -3.73 0.17 10.10
N LEU A 78 -4.04 -0.89 10.82
CA LEU A 78 -5.42 -1.34 11.02
C LEU A 78 -5.91 -0.84 12.38
N TYR A 79 -7.16 -0.42 12.39
CA TYR A 79 -7.82 0.05 13.58
C TYR A 79 -9.13 -0.71 13.82
N ALA A 80 -9.39 -1.00 15.09
CA ALA A 80 -10.70 -1.39 15.57
C ALA A 80 -11.41 -0.18 16.18
N TYR A 81 -12.66 0.07 15.78
CA TYR A 81 -13.42 1.25 16.21
C TYR A 81 -14.87 0.90 16.58
N ARG A 82 -15.38 1.53 17.66
CA ARG A 82 -16.76 1.37 18.13
C ARG A 82 -17.78 2.19 17.34
N GLY A 83 -17.34 3.29 16.73
CA GLY A 83 -18.21 4.14 15.92
C GLY A 83 -18.51 3.50 14.56
N THR A 84 -19.11 4.28 13.67
CA THR A 84 -19.56 3.78 12.36
C THR A 84 -18.56 4.07 11.25
N ARG A 85 -18.81 3.47 10.09
CA ARG A 85 -18.10 3.79 8.84
C ARG A 85 -18.22 5.27 8.51
N GLU A 86 -19.40 5.86 8.67
CA GLU A 86 -19.66 7.28 8.41
C GLU A 86 -18.81 8.19 9.32
N ASP A 87 -18.66 7.85 10.60
CA ASP A 87 -17.79 8.60 11.52
C ASP A 87 -16.34 8.62 11.03
N VAL A 88 -15.83 7.48 10.53
CA VAL A 88 -14.47 7.36 9.99
C VAL A 88 -14.32 8.18 8.71
N LEU A 89 -15.29 8.11 7.81
CA LEU A 89 -15.31 8.89 6.57
C LEU A 89 -15.35 10.39 6.84
N GLU A 90 -16.19 10.84 7.78
CA GLU A 90 -16.29 12.24 8.19
C GLU A 90 -14.98 12.72 8.83
N TYR A 91 -14.36 11.89 9.66
CA TYR A 91 -13.07 12.18 10.27
C TYR A 91 -11.99 12.40 9.20
N TYR A 92 -11.75 11.43 8.32
CA TYR A 92 -10.68 11.54 7.31
C TYR A 92 -10.99 12.56 6.23
N GLY A 93 -12.27 12.79 5.91
CA GLY A 93 -12.72 13.88 5.04
C GLY A 93 -12.32 15.28 5.55
N ARG A 94 -12.05 15.44 6.86
CA ARG A 94 -11.51 16.68 7.43
C ARG A 94 -10.02 16.59 7.74
N ALA A 95 -9.58 15.50 8.37
CA ALA A 95 -8.25 15.35 8.91
C ALA A 95 -7.19 15.22 7.81
N ALA A 96 -7.45 14.45 6.75
CA ALA A 96 -6.50 14.30 5.65
C ALA A 96 -6.29 15.62 4.87
N PRO A 97 -7.35 16.37 4.50
CA PRO A 97 -7.19 17.71 3.92
C PRO A 97 -6.45 18.69 4.82
N ALA A 98 -6.73 18.69 6.12
CA ALA A 98 -6.00 19.53 7.08
C ALA A 98 -4.50 19.18 7.15
N ALA A 99 -4.15 17.92 6.92
CA ALA A 99 -2.77 17.44 6.81
C ALA A 99 -2.17 17.60 5.39
N GLY A 100 -2.93 18.12 4.42
CA GLY A 100 -2.50 18.43 3.06
C GLY A 100 -2.69 17.30 2.03
N TRP A 101 -3.49 16.29 2.36
CA TRP A 101 -3.92 15.24 1.42
C TRP A 101 -5.36 15.49 0.96
N ARG A 102 -5.61 15.40 -0.35
CA ARG A 102 -6.92 15.68 -0.94
C ARG A 102 -7.54 14.39 -1.46
N PRO A 103 -8.83 14.14 -1.19
CA PRO A 103 -9.51 12.97 -1.75
C PRO A 103 -9.52 13.05 -3.28
N VAL A 104 -9.20 11.94 -3.95
CA VAL A 104 -9.24 11.83 -5.43
C VAL A 104 -10.68 11.74 -5.94
N ARG A 105 -11.56 11.14 -5.14
CA ARG A 105 -13.01 11.04 -5.37
C ARG A 105 -13.76 11.30 -4.08
N ASP A 106 -15.05 11.63 -4.21
CA ASP A 106 -15.92 11.82 -3.05
C ASP A 106 -15.98 10.54 -2.20
N LEU A 107 -15.91 10.73 -0.87
CA LEU A 107 -15.80 9.64 0.12
C LEU A 107 -17.11 8.86 0.34
N ASP A 108 -18.14 9.15 -0.44
CA ASP A 108 -19.45 8.47 -0.45
C ASP A 108 -19.59 7.46 -1.59
N THR A 109 -18.73 7.57 -2.62
CA THR A 109 -18.78 6.75 -3.82
C THR A 109 -17.77 5.60 -3.68
N GLY A 110 -18.10 4.64 -2.83
CA GLY A 110 -17.37 3.37 -2.80
C GLY A 110 -17.55 2.62 -4.13
N PRO A 111 -16.56 1.82 -4.58
CA PRO A 111 -16.76 0.91 -5.70
C PRO A 111 -17.88 -0.08 -5.35
N ASP A 112 -18.85 -0.22 -6.24
CA ASP A 112 -20.07 -1.04 -6.15
C ASP A 112 -19.88 -2.41 -5.48
N GLY A 113 -19.90 -2.45 -4.14
CA GLY A 113 -19.83 -3.68 -3.34
C GLY A 113 -18.46 -4.37 -3.21
N ARG A 114 -17.34 -3.68 -3.47
CA ARG A 114 -15.98 -4.17 -3.15
C ARG A 114 -15.32 -3.27 -2.11
N ALA A 115 -14.25 -3.76 -1.45
CA ALA A 115 -13.48 -2.98 -0.48
C ALA A 115 -13.24 -1.56 -1.03
N ALA A 116 -13.88 -0.58 -0.41
CA ALA A 116 -13.80 0.79 -0.87
C ALA A 116 -12.49 1.36 -0.38
N VAL A 117 -11.48 1.27 -1.24
CA VAL A 117 -10.22 1.98 -1.05
C VAL A 117 -10.45 3.42 -1.48
N PHE A 118 -10.55 4.32 -0.52
CA PHE A 118 -10.61 5.75 -0.76
C PHE A 118 -9.20 6.31 -0.80
N CYS A 119 -8.85 6.98 -1.90
CA CYS A 119 -7.53 7.54 -2.06
C CYS A 119 -7.50 9.03 -1.73
N PHE A 120 -6.41 9.44 -1.08
CA PHE A 120 -6.03 10.81 -0.86
C PHE A 120 -4.63 11.06 -1.40
N GLU A 121 -4.47 12.14 -2.16
CA GLU A 121 -3.20 12.51 -2.78
C GLU A 121 -2.64 13.82 -2.23
N SER A 122 -1.32 13.93 -2.26
CA SER A 122 -0.59 15.18 -2.11
C SER A 122 0.27 15.42 -3.35
N ALA A 123 0.76 16.64 -3.56
CA ALA A 123 1.51 16.98 -4.78
C ALA A 123 2.89 16.29 -4.84
N ASP A 124 3.53 16.13 -3.70
CA ASP A 124 4.94 15.78 -3.53
C ASP A 124 5.17 14.72 -2.45
N ARG A 125 4.11 14.13 -1.90
CA ARG A 125 4.18 13.13 -0.82
C ARG A 125 3.51 11.82 -1.25
N PRO A 126 3.86 10.70 -0.59
CA PRO A 126 3.16 9.42 -0.73
C PRO A 126 1.63 9.57 -0.73
N SER A 127 0.94 8.71 -1.49
CA SER A 127 -0.51 8.62 -1.44
C SER A 127 -0.93 7.97 -0.12
N ILE A 128 -2.18 8.20 0.27
CA ILE A 128 -2.76 7.55 1.44
C ILE A 128 -4.10 6.96 1.07
N THR A 129 -4.36 5.76 1.54
CA THR A 129 -5.59 5.02 1.30
C THR A 129 -6.32 4.71 2.61
N LEU A 130 -7.65 4.80 2.56
CA LEU A 130 -8.56 4.37 3.60
C LEU A 130 -9.38 3.21 3.06
N ALA A 131 -9.30 2.04 3.70
CA ALA A 131 -10.10 0.88 3.34
C ALA A 131 -10.86 0.34 4.55
N PHE A 132 -11.97 -0.35 4.30
CA PHE A 132 -12.76 -1.00 5.35
C PHE A 132 -12.88 -2.48 5.04
N ASP A 133 -12.68 -3.31 6.05
CA ASP A 133 -12.85 -4.76 5.93
C ASP A 133 -13.92 -5.27 6.88
N SER A 134 -14.59 -6.35 6.48
CA SER A 134 -15.45 -7.09 7.39
C SER A 134 -14.61 -7.98 8.31
N PRO A 135 -15.13 -8.35 9.49
CA PRO A 135 -14.49 -9.34 10.36
C PRO A 135 -14.13 -10.64 9.62
N GLU A 136 -14.97 -11.09 8.69
CA GLU A 136 -14.74 -12.28 7.88
C GLU A 136 -13.54 -12.09 6.96
N ALA A 137 -13.45 -10.98 6.24
CA ALA A 137 -12.32 -10.66 5.36
C ALA A 137 -11.00 -10.57 6.16
N LEU A 138 -11.04 -9.97 7.36
CA LEU A 138 -9.88 -9.91 8.25
C LEU A 138 -9.36 -11.30 8.65
N GLN A 139 -10.27 -12.21 8.96
CA GLN A 139 -9.90 -13.58 9.32
C GLN A 139 -9.41 -14.39 8.12
N GLU A 140 -10.07 -14.27 6.97
CA GLU A 140 -9.76 -15.07 5.78
C GLU A 140 -8.46 -14.63 5.10
N ILE A 141 -8.24 -13.32 4.99
CA ILE A 141 -7.12 -12.75 4.22
C ILE A 141 -5.90 -12.54 5.11
N TYR A 142 -6.09 -11.97 6.30
CA TYR A 142 -4.99 -11.52 7.14
C TYR A 142 -4.74 -12.42 8.35
N ALA A 143 -5.53 -13.50 8.50
CA ALA A 143 -5.55 -14.36 9.68
C ALA A 143 -5.71 -13.58 10.99
N VAL A 144 -6.24 -12.36 10.92
CA VAL A 144 -6.58 -11.54 12.07
C VAL A 144 -7.87 -12.09 12.60
N LYS A 145 -7.81 -12.74 13.75
CA LYS A 145 -9.03 -13.13 14.46
C LYS A 145 -9.61 -11.88 15.09
N PRO A 146 -10.75 -11.37 14.60
CA PRO A 146 -11.44 -10.27 15.26
C PRO A 146 -11.95 -10.87 16.57
N ASP A 147 -11.21 -10.69 17.65
CA ASP A 147 -11.58 -11.27 18.93
C ASP A 147 -12.58 -10.34 19.61
N PRO A 148 -13.83 -10.74 19.81
CA PRO A 148 -14.80 -9.95 20.55
C PRO A 148 -14.50 -9.94 22.06
N GLY A 149 -13.32 -10.37 22.54
CA GLY A 149 -12.99 -10.45 23.97
C GLY A 149 -11.51 -10.41 24.38
N ALA A 150 -10.52 -10.21 23.49
CA ALA A 150 -9.08 -10.31 23.83
C ALA A 150 -8.29 -8.99 23.91
N LEU A 151 -8.94 -7.83 23.90
CA LEU A 151 -8.32 -6.56 24.30
C LEU A 151 -9.09 -6.01 25.51
N PRO A 152 -8.47 -5.32 26.49
CA PRO A 152 -9.20 -4.37 27.33
C PRO A 152 -9.64 -3.21 26.42
N GLY A 153 -10.74 -3.46 25.75
CA GLY A 153 -11.23 -2.79 24.57
C GLY A 153 -12.55 -3.47 24.19
N PRO A 154 -13.37 -2.83 23.37
CA PRO A 154 -14.74 -3.25 23.17
C PRO A 154 -14.96 -4.64 22.61
N ASP A 155 -15.70 -5.43 23.36
CA ASP A 155 -16.46 -6.59 22.91
C ASP A 155 -17.62 -6.20 21.94
N ASP A 156 -17.54 -5.03 21.30
CA ASP A 156 -18.51 -4.47 20.36
C ASP A 156 -17.87 -3.67 19.20
N ALA A 157 -16.73 -4.11 18.66
CA ALA A 157 -16.13 -3.45 17.49
C ALA A 157 -17.13 -3.41 16.31
N ARG A 158 -17.51 -2.21 15.87
CA ARG A 158 -18.53 -1.99 14.83
C ARG A 158 -17.95 -1.60 13.47
N THR A 159 -16.67 -1.27 13.40
CA THR A 159 -15.98 -0.93 12.14
C THR A 159 -14.49 -1.26 12.24
N TRP A 160 -13.97 -1.94 11.21
CA TRP A 160 -12.56 -2.20 11.01
C TRP A 160 -12.09 -1.46 9.77
N PHE A 161 -10.97 -0.75 9.88
CA PHE A 161 -10.47 0.04 8.76
C PHE A 161 -8.95 0.13 8.75
N TRP A 162 -8.43 0.19 7.54
CA TRP A 162 -7.03 0.39 7.22
C TRP A 162 -6.78 1.85 6.89
N TRP A 163 -5.67 2.36 7.39
CA TRP A 163 -5.11 3.64 7.01
C TRP A 163 -3.67 3.41 6.60
N SER A 164 -3.43 3.55 5.30
CA SER A 164 -2.22 3.05 4.65
C SER A 164 -1.56 4.13 3.82
N ALA A 165 -0.24 4.24 3.86
CA ALA A 165 0.52 5.09 2.96
C ALA A 165 1.20 4.23 1.90
N GLU A 166 1.25 4.73 0.67
CA GLU A 166 1.85 4.02 -0.45
C GLU A 166 2.82 4.97 -1.19
N ALA A 167 4.01 4.45 -1.53
CA ALA A 167 5.07 5.20 -2.21
C ALA A 167 5.80 4.32 -3.24
N GLU A 168 6.41 4.97 -4.24
CA GLU A 168 7.34 4.29 -5.15
C GLU A 168 8.51 3.66 -4.34
N PRO A 169 9.23 2.65 -4.88
CA PRO A 169 10.37 2.01 -4.21
C PRO A 169 11.45 2.95 -3.67
N ASP A 170 11.62 4.12 -4.29
CA ASP A 170 12.55 5.17 -3.85
C ASP A 170 11.96 6.12 -2.77
N GLY A 171 10.71 5.90 -2.36
CA GLY A 171 9.97 6.72 -1.40
C GLY A 171 9.24 7.91 -2.01
N SER A 172 9.36 8.13 -3.32
CA SER A 172 8.69 9.23 -3.99
C SER A 172 7.18 8.99 -4.11
N ARG A 173 6.46 10.07 -4.45
CA ARG A 173 5.01 10.05 -4.61
C ARG A 173 4.63 9.02 -5.67
N MET A 174 3.77 8.08 -5.28
CA MET A 174 2.91 7.35 -6.22
C MET A 174 1.52 7.97 -6.27
N SER A 175 0.84 7.81 -7.41
CA SER A 175 -0.57 8.15 -7.55
C SER A 175 -1.45 6.95 -7.30
N CYS A 176 -2.70 7.22 -6.93
CA CYS A 176 -3.79 6.28 -7.14
C CYS A 176 -4.39 6.47 -8.56
#